data_AF-A0A2X0N916-F1
#
_entry.id   AF-A0A2X0N916-F1
#
_cell.length_a   1.000
_cell.length_b   1.000
_cell.length_c   1.000
_cell.angle_alpha   90.00
_cell.angle_beta   90.00
_cell.angle_gamma   90.00
#
_symmetry.space_group_name_H-M   'P 1'
#
loop_
_entity.id
_entity.type
_entity.pdbx_description
1 polymer ?
#
loop_
_entity_poly.entity_id
_entity_poly.type
_entity_poly.pdbx_seq_one_letter_code
_entity_poly.pdbx_strand_id
1 'polypeptide(L)'
;MTVPFPTAADATLLQRVVSVDQLLRPSELSRRVCVEAASLHIEFIAHSVRQARVALDHCLSDIQMVVQTMRKFGPEAAVDGIEADASIEVGLRGSWEGAQR
;
A
#
# COMPACT_ATOMS: atom_id res chain seq x y z
N MET A 1 -7.87 5.23 11.02
CA MET A 1 -6.73 4.29 10.94
C MET A 1 -5.44 5.09 10.95
N THR A 2 -4.39 4.60 11.59
CA THR A 2 -3.08 5.25 11.64
C THR A 2 -2.00 4.26 11.25
N VAL A 3 -1.09 4.65 10.35
CA VAL A 3 0.02 3.82 9.87
C VAL A 3 1.34 4.57 10.12
N PRO A 4 2.24 4.03 10.97
CA PRO A 4 3.53 4.66 11.23
C PRO A 4 4.53 4.36 10.10
N PHE A 5 5.40 5.33 9.80
CA PHE A 5 6.49 5.22 8.83
C PHE A 5 7.84 5.53 9.46
N PRO A 6 8.95 5.01 8.89
CA PRO A 6 10.30 5.32 9.36
C PRO A 6 10.63 6.81 9.25
N THR A 7 10.14 7.47 8.19
CA THR A 7 10.36 8.91 7.97
C THR A 7 9.06 9.63 7.60
N ALA A 8 9.04 10.94 7.88
CA ALA A 8 7.97 11.83 7.42
C ALA A 8 7.86 11.89 5.88
N ALA A 9 9.00 11.72 5.19
CA ALA A 9 9.05 11.69 3.73
C ALA A 9 8.30 10.48 3.17
N ASP A 10 8.46 9.31 3.78
CA ASP A 10 7.76 8.09 3.39
C ASP A 10 6.23 8.21 3.59
N ALA A 11 5.81 8.75 4.73
CA ALA A 11 4.40 9.01 5.00
C ALA A 11 3.79 10.01 4.00
N THR A 12 4.55 11.06 3.64
CA THR A 12 4.13 12.07 2.67
C THR A 12 4.06 11.51 1.24
N LEU A 13 5.02 10.65 0.86
CA LEU A 13 5.00 9.96 -0.43
C LEU A 13 3.75 9.10 -0.57
N LEU A 14 3.45 8.29 0.46
CA LEU A 14 2.28 7.44 0.45
C LEU A 14 0.98 8.26 0.42
N GLN A 15 0.89 9.35 1.21
CA GLN A 15 -0.26 10.26 1.16
C GLN A 15 -0.54 10.72 -0.27
N ARG A 16 0.49 11.13 -1.01
CA ARG A 16 0.34 11.62 -2.39
C ARG A 16 -0.19 10.52 -3.32
N VAL A 17 0.33 9.30 -3.21
CA VAL A 17 -0.10 8.19 -4.06
C VAL A 17 -1.55 7.81 -3.76
N VAL A 18 -1.88 7.59 -2.48
CA VAL A 18 -3.21 7.13 -2.07
C VAL A 18 -4.29 8.20 -2.29
N SER A 19 -3.93 9.49 -2.29
CA SER A 19 -4.88 10.60 -2.50
C SER A 19 -5.33 10.81 -3.95
N VAL A 20 -4.64 10.21 -4.93
CA VAL A 20 -4.99 10.36 -6.36
C VAL A 20 -6.29 9.62 -6.68
N ASP A 21 -6.56 8.50 -6.00
CA ASP A 21 -7.75 7.72 -6.28
C ASP A 21 -9.02 8.41 -5.77
N GLN A 22 -9.91 8.73 -6.71
CA GLN A 22 -11.26 9.18 -6.39
C GLN A 22 -12.11 7.99 -5.95
N LEU A 23 -12.86 8.19 -4.88
CA LEU A 23 -13.84 7.21 -4.43
C LEU A 23 -14.98 7.14 -5.47
N LEU A 24 -15.36 5.92 -5.86
CA LEU A 24 -16.40 5.68 -6.88
C LEU A 24 -17.77 6.29 -6.52
N ARG A 25 -18.04 6.52 -5.23
CA ARG A 25 -19.31 7.07 -4.71
C ARG A 25 -19.07 8.06 -3.56
N PRO A 26 -18.68 9.30 -3.86
CA PRO A 26 -18.32 10.28 -2.83
C PRO A 26 -19.48 10.71 -1.93
N SER A 27 -20.74 10.50 -2.36
CA SER A 27 -21.94 10.73 -1.55
C SER A 27 -22.22 9.63 -0.52
N GLU A 28 -21.60 8.45 -0.65
CA GLU A 28 -21.83 7.30 0.22
C GLU A 28 -20.61 6.95 1.08
N LEU A 29 -19.43 7.40 0.65
CA LEU A 29 -18.14 7.14 1.27
C LEU A 29 -17.26 8.38 1.09
N SER A 30 -16.73 8.91 2.18
CA SER A 30 -15.67 9.92 2.16
C SER A 30 -14.42 9.42 2.87
N ARG A 31 -13.27 9.90 2.40
CA ARG A 31 -11.95 9.57 2.93
C ARG A 31 -11.17 10.86 3.14
N ARG A 32 -10.57 11.02 4.31
CA ARG A 32 -9.62 12.09 4.61
C ARG A 32 -8.28 11.48 4.95
N VAL A 33 -7.21 12.03 4.40
CA VAL A 33 -5.85 11.55 4.59
C VAL A 33 -4.98 12.72 5.05
N CYS A 34 -4.37 12.60 6.22
CA CYS A 34 -3.38 13.56 6.72
C CYS A 34 -2.12 12.85 7.19
N VAL A 35 -1.00 13.59 7.19
CA VAL A 35 0.28 13.13 7.73
C VAL A 35 0.62 14.01 8.92
N GLU A 36 0.94 13.39 10.04
CA GLU A 36 1.41 14.07 11.25
C GLU A 36 2.74 13.45 11.67
N ALA A 37 3.80 14.27 11.67
CA ALA A 37 5.18 13.81 11.84
C ALA A 37 5.54 12.67 10.86
N ALA A 38 5.63 11.43 11.33
CA ALA A 38 5.92 10.24 10.52
C ALA A 38 4.74 9.25 10.48
N SER A 39 3.52 9.70 10.80
CA SER A 39 2.32 8.86 10.80
C SER A 39 1.34 9.31 9.72
N LEU A 40 0.83 8.35 8.94
CA LEU A 40 -0.28 8.56 8.02
C LEU A 40 -1.59 8.26 8.73
N HIS A 41 -2.48 9.24 8.78
CA HIS A 41 -3.81 9.14 9.36
C HIS A 41 -4.85 9.10 8.24
N ILE A 42 -5.71 8.08 8.28
CA ILE A 42 -6.77 7.87 7.30
C ILE A 42 -8.10 7.75 8.04
N GLU A 43 -9.01 8.66 7.75
CA GLU A 43 -10.38 8.68 8.26
C GLU A 43 -11.34 8.29 7.14
N PHE A 44 -12.22 7.32 7.40
CA PHE A 44 -13.30 6.93 6.51
C PHE A 44 -14.64 7.24 7.17
N ILE A 45 -15.53 7.88 6.43
CA ILE A 45 -16.93 8.06 6.81
C ILE A 45 -17.76 7.34 5.76
N ALA A 46 -18.53 6.33 6.21
CA ALA A 46 -19.34 5.48 5.33
C ALA A 46 -20.76 5.33 5.91
N HIS A 47 -21.75 5.12 5.05
CA HIS A 47 -23.14 4.94 5.48
C HIS A 47 -23.44 3.53 6.02
N SER A 48 -22.53 2.58 5.79
CA SER A 48 -22.66 1.21 6.29
C SER A 48 -21.32 0.58 6.61
N VAL A 49 -21.33 -0.39 7.52
CA VAL A 49 -20.14 -1.19 7.89
C VAL A 49 -19.58 -1.94 6.67
N ARG A 50 -20.46 -2.43 5.77
CA ARG A 50 -20.02 -3.12 4.54
C ARG A 50 -19.20 -2.20 3.66
N GLN A 51 -19.63 -0.95 3.46
CA GLN A 51 -18.88 0.03 2.67
C GLN A 51 -17.55 0.39 3.35
N ALA A 52 -17.56 0.62 4.67
CA ALA A 52 -16.34 0.88 5.43
C ALA A 52 -15.33 -0.26 5.27
N ARG A 53 -15.79 -1.52 5.34
CA ARG A 53 -14.95 -2.70 5.16
C ARG A 53 -14.32 -2.74 3.77
N VAL A 54 -15.11 -2.63 2.71
CA VAL A 54 -14.61 -2.68 1.33
C VAL A 54 -13.62 -1.54 1.07
N ALA A 55 -13.92 -0.34 1.55
CA ALA A 55 -13.04 0.81 1.42
C ALA A 55 -11.70 0.62 2.15
N LEU A 56 -11.75 0.07 3.36
CA LEU A 56 -10.56 -0.23 4.15
C LEU A 56 -9.72 -1.33 3.50
N ASP A 57 -10.35 -2.41 3.04
CA ASP A 57 -9.67 -3.54 2.37
C ASP A 57 -8.90 -3.05 1.12
N HIS A 58 -9.53 -2.24 0.27
CA HIS A 58 -8.86 -1.64 -0.89
C HIS A 58 -7.72 -0.71 -0.46
N CYS A 59 -7.96 0.19 0.49
CA CYS A 59 -6.95 1.13 0.95
C CYS A 59 -5.71 0.42 1.53
N LEU A 60 -5.90 -0.67 2.27
CA LEU A 60 -4.79 -1.46 2.80
C LEU A 60 -4.01 -2.18 1.70
N SER A 61 -4.71 -2.70 0.67
CA SER A 61 -4.08 -3.28 -0.50
C SER A 61 -3.21 -2.27 -1.25
N ASP A 62 -3.72 -1.05 -1.45
CA ASP A 62 -2.98 0.03 -2.12
C ASP A 62 -1.73 0.42 -1.32
N ILE A 63 -1.88 0.58 0.00
CA ILE A 63 -0.76 0.89 0.91
C ILE A 63 0.29 -0.21 0.85
N GLN A 64 -0.12 -1.47 0.91
CA GLN A 64 0.80 -2.61 0.83
C GLN A 64 1.59 -2.59 -0.47
N MET A 65 0.93 -2.37 -1.61
CA MET A 65 1.59 -2.28 -2.92
C MET A 65 2.62 -1.15 -2.97
N VAL A 66 2.27 0.04 -2.47
CA VAL A 66 3.20 1.18 -2.45
C VAL A 66 4.38 0.90 -1.52
N VAL A 67 4.15 0.35 -0.33
CA VAL A 67 5.24 0.00 0.61
C VAL A 67 6.16 -1.06 0.01
N GLN A 68 5.63 -2.09 -0.65
CA GLN A 68 6.44 -3.09 -1.35
C GLN A 68 7.26 -2.45 -2.49
N THR A 69 6.66 -1.50 -3.22
CA THR A 69 7.35 -0.74 -4.27
C THR A 69 8.48 0.11 -3.69
N MET A 70 8.24 0.82 -2.59
CA MET A 70 9.26 1.59 -1.87
C MET A 70 10.39 0.71 -1.35
N ARG A 71 10.08 -0.48 -0.83
CA ARG A 71 11.11 -1.44 -0.39
C ARG A 71 11.95 -1.97 -1.55
N LYS A 72 11.33 -2.22 -2.70
CA LYS A 72 12.00 -2.83 -3.86
C LYS A 72 12.82 -1.82 -4.68
N PHE A 73 12.37 -0.57 -4.76
CA PHE A 73 12.93 0.44 -5.65
C PHE A 73 13.37 1.73 -4.93
N GLY A 74 13.21 1.79 -3.62
CA GLY A 74 13.68 2.91 -2.81
C GLY A 74 15.20 2.91 -2.64
N PRO A 75 15.77 4.04 -2.20
CA PRO A 75 17.21 4.14 -1.94
C PRO A 75 17.65 3.16 -0.84
N GLU A 76 18.73 2.39 -1.08
CA GLU A 76 19.25 1.36 -0.17
C GLU A 76 19.57 1.88 1.24
N ALA A 77 19.87 3.18 1.40
CA ALA A 77 20.19 3.79 2.69
C ALA A 77 19.01 3.83 3.69
N ALA A 78 17.79 3.47 3.28
CA ALA A 78 16.59 3.51 4.13
C ALA A 78 16.18 2.15 4.72
N VAL A 79 16.87 1.05 4.39
CA VAL A 79 16.46 -0.34 4.74
C VAL A 79 17.27 -1.01 5.86
N ASP A 80 18.14 -0.29 6.57
CA ASP A 80 19.06 -0.84 7.60
C ASP A 80 18.41 -1.22 8.96
N GLY A 81 17.18 -1.75 8.96
CA GLY A 81 16.53 -2.16 10.23
C GLY A 81 15.45 -3.23 10.16
N ILE A 82 15.17 -3.82 9.00
CA ILE A 82 14.22 -4.93 8.91
C ILE A 82 14.93 -6.06 8.18
N GLU A 83 15.42 -7.04 8.95
CA GLU A 83 15.91 -8.31 8.42
C GLU A 83 14.89 -8.85 7.41
N ALA A 84 15.33 -8.95 6.16
CA ALA A 84 14.58 -9.55 5.08
C ALA A 84 14.41 -11.04 5.39
N ASP A 85 13.27 -11.39 5.99
CA ASP A 85 12.88 -12.79 6.15
C ASP A 85 12.60 -13.40 4.78
N ALA A 86 13.51 -14.30 4.42
CA ALA A 86 13.41 -15.44 3.52
C ALA A 86 12.79 -15.24 2.12
N SER A 87 13.69 -15.39 1.14
CA SER A 87 13.44 -15.90 -0.21
C SER A 87 12.17 -16.74 -0.36
N ILE A 88 11.22 -16.22 -1.12
CA ILE A 88 10.24 -17.07 -1.80
C ILE A 88 10.68 -17.19 -3.26
N GLU A 89 11.65 -18.08 -3.51
CA GLU A 89 11.81 -18.66 -4.84
C GLU A 89 10.62 -19.61 -5.08
N VAL A 90 9.51 -19.11 -5.64
CA VAL A 90 8.52 -19.99 -6.26
C VAL A 90 9.05 -20.34 -7.65
N GLY A 91 9.42 -21.61 -7.80
CA GLY A 91 9.98 -22.17 -9.02
C GLY A 91 9.18 -21.83 -10.28
N LEU A 92 9.82 -21.07 -11.16
CA LEU A 92 9.54 -21.05 -12.60
C LEU A 92 10.57 -21.96 -13.29
N ARG A 93 10.67 -23.21 -12.83
CA ARG A 93 11.40 -24.27 -13.52
C ARG A 93 10.37 -25.31 -13.99
N GLY A 94 9.82 -25.06 -15.16
CA GLY A 94 8.93 -25.99 -15.85
C GLY A 94 7.82 -25.25 -16.58
N SER A 95 7.91 -25.23 -17.91
CA SER A 95 6.79 -25.22 -18.86
C SER A 95 7.03 -24.29 -20.06
N TRP A 96 8.11 -24.52 -20.83
CA TRP A 96 8.22 -24.02 -22.22
C TRP A 96 8.96 -25.01 -23.15
N GLU A 97 8.81 -26.33 -22.95
CA GLU A 97 9.14 -27.32 -23.98
C GLU A 97 7.84 -27.85 -24.58
N GLY A 98 7.38 -27.20 -25.65
CA GLY A 98 6.14 -27.57 -26.32
C GLY A 98 5.75 -26.66 -27.47
N ALA A 99 6.70 -26.20 -28.28
CA ALA A 99 6.39 -25.53 -29.54
C ALA A 99 7.50 -25.73 -30.57
N GLN A 100 7.70 -26.98 -30.99
CA GLN A 100 8.32 -27.26 -32.29
C GLN A 100 7.68 -28.52 -32.86
N ARG A 101 6.67 -28.30 -33.72
CA ARG A 101 6.27 -29.20 -34.79
C ARG A 101 5.91 -28.35 -36.00
#